data_AF-A0A919P192-F1
#
_entry.id   AF-A0A919P192-F1
#
_cell.length_a   1.000
_cell.length_b   1.000
_cell.length_c   1.000
_cell.angle_alpha   90.00
_cell.angle_beta   90.00
_cell.angle_gamma   90.00
#
_symmetry.space_group_name_H-M   'P 1'
#
loop_
_entity.id
_entity.type
_entity.pdbx_description
1 polymer ?
#
loop_
_entity_poly.entity_id
_entity_poly.type
_entity_poly.pdbx_seq_one_letter_code
_entity_poly.pdbx_strand_id
1 'polypeptide(L)'
;MIVVVDRSSVAMGDDAVSHRTETDVDPATTVGAFVARLLQPRPPLPSVAGEVAWLVQVKVSTDDEPWHERRTDVALITVPYPTGASSIVPLSRYTLGRTLGDVAQESTDGSVTIFFAYRTEGARMSYAGFEQAYGGV
;
A
#
# COMPACT_ATOMS: atom_id res chain seq x y z
N MET A 1 11.84 2.31 -15.73
CA MET A 1 12.19 3.17 -14.56
C MET A 1 12.17 2.30 -13.33
N ILE A 2 13.10 2.52 -12.39
CA ILE A 2 13.14 1.75 -11.15
C ILE A 2 12.08 2.30 -10.19
N VAL A 3 11.20 1.41 -9.75
CA VAL A 3 10.22 1.67 -8.69
C VAL A 3 10.62 0.83 -7.48
N VAL A 4 10.66 1.47 -6.32
CA VAL A 4 10.87 0.79 -5.05
C VAL A 4 9.52 0.28 -4.55
N VAL A 5 9.47 -0.98 -4.14
CA VAL A 5 8.33 -1.56 -3.46
C VAL A 5 8.76 -1.95 -2.06
N ASP A 6 8.08 -1.42 -1.06
CA ASP A 6 8.44 -1.62 0.33
C ASP A 6 7.19 -1.84 1.18
N ARG A 7 7.32 -2.53 2.31
CA ARG A 7 6.21 -2.82 3.22
C ARG A 7 6.64 -2.73 4.67
N SER A 8 5.70 -2.40 5.55
CA SER A 8 5.93 -2.52 6.99
C SER A 8 6.12 -3.97 7.44
N SER A 9 6.86 -4.13 8.54
CA SER A 9 6.90 -5.37 9.32
C SER A 9 5.59 -5.61 10.07
N VAL A 10 5.19 -6.88 10.18
CA VAL A 10 3.91 -7.28 10.77
C VAL A 10 4.05 -8.00 12.10
N ALA A 11 5.14 -8.76 12.31
CA ALA A 11 5.40 -9.51 13.53
C ALA A 11 6.90 -9.70 13.77
N MET A 12 7.28 -10.08 15.01
CA MET A 12 8.65 -10.48 15.35
C MET A 12 9.12 -11.61 14.42
N GLY A 13 10.21 -11.39 13.69
CA GLY A 13 10.78 -12.35 12.73
C GLY A 13 10.33 -12.16 11.27
N ASP A 14 9.34 -11.31 10.99
CA ASP A 14 9.03 -10.88 9.62
C ASP A 14 10.20 -10.06 9.03
N ASP A 15 11.00 -9.41 9.87
CA ASP A 15 12.19 -8.63 9.56
C ASP A 15 13.45 -9.45 9.22
N ALA A 16 13.36 -10.79 9.23
CA ALA A 16 14.48 -11.66 8.86
C ALA A 16 14.91 -11.51 7.39
N VAL A 17 14.06 -10.92 6.53
CA VAL A 17 14.34 -10.63 5.12
C VAL A 17 13.91 -9.20 4.81
N SER A 18 14.63 -8.54 3.89
CA SER A 18 14.26 -7.20 3.41
C SER A 18 12.83 -7.14 2.89
N HIS A 19 12.07 -6.16 3.37
CA HIS A 19 10.73 -5.81 2.88
C HIS A 19 10.75 -4.92 1.66
N ARG A 20 11.93 -4.36 1.37
CA ARG A 20 12.21 -3.52 0.23
C ARG A 20 12.70 -4.35 -0.95
N THR A 21 12.10 -4.11 -2.10
CA THR A 21 12.50 -4.65 -3.40
C THR A 21 12.51 -3.54 -4.43
N GLU A 22 13.32 -3.70 -5.47
CA GLU A 22 13.38 -2.80 -6.60
C GLU A 22 12.91 -3.52 -7.86
N THR A 23 12.21 -2.81 -8.72
CA THR A 23 11.60 -3.39 -9.91
C THR A 23 11.62 -2.38 -11.04
N ASP A 24 12.05 -2.84 -12.22
CA ASP A 24 11.94 -2.03 -13.43
C ASP A 24 10.50 -2.08 -13.96
N VAL A 25 9.97 -0.91 -14.29
CA VAL A 25 8.61 -0.70 -14.77
C VAL A 25 8.62 0.26 -15.95
N ASP A 26 7.81 0.00 -16.97
CA ASP A 26 7.55 0.97 -18.02
C ASP A 26 6.96 2.26 -17.39
N PRO A 27 7.58 3.45 -17.59
CA PRO A 27 7.08 4.70 -17.03
C PRO A 27 5.66 5.05 -17.47
N ALA A 28 5.16 4.52 -18.59
CA ALA A 28 3.78 4.71 -19.04
C ALA A 28 2.76 3.87 -18.22
N THR A 29 3.22 2.92 -17.41
CA THR A 29 2.35 2.13 -16.54
C THR A 29 1.69 3.02 -15.49
N THR A 30 0.38 2.90 -15.32
CA THR A 30 -0.33 3.64 -14.27
C THR A 30 -0.05 3.09 -12.89
N VAL A 31 -0.11 3.94 -11.86
CA VAL A 31 0.02 3.53 -10.46
C VAL A 31 -0.97 2.40 -10.14
N GLY A 32 -2.23 2.53 -10.56
CA GLY A 32 -3.25 1.52 -10.34
C GLY A 32 -2.96 0.19 -11.03
N ALA A 33 -2.48 0.20 -12.28
CA ALA A 33 -2.09 -1.03 -12.98
C ALA A 33 -0.89 -1.71 -12.31
N PHE A 34 0.10 -0.93 -11.86
CA PHE A 34 1.26 -1.47 -11.15
C PHE A 34 0.86 -2.06 -9.79
N VAL A 35 0.02 -1.37 -9.00
CA VAL A 35 -0.51 -1.90 -7.74
C VAL A 35 -1.30 -3.19 -7.98
N ALA A 36 -2.15 -3.25 -9.01
CA ALA A 36 -2.89 -4.46 -9.36
C ALA A 36 -1.93 -5.62 -9.70
N ARG A 37 -0.84 -5.35 -10.43
CA ARG A 37 0.21 -6.33 -10.75
C ARG A 37 0.86 -6.90 -9.48
N LEU A 38 1.18 -6.04 -8.51
CA LEU A 38 1.81 -6.46 -7.24
C LEU A 38 0.92 -7.39 -6.40
N LEU A 39 -0.40 -7.37 -6.62
CA LEU A 39 -1.35 -8.16 -5.83
C LEU A 39 -1.72 -9.49 -6.47
N GLN A 40 -1.26 -9.76 -7.70
CA GLN A 40 -1.57 -10.98 -8.46
C GLN A 40 -0.36 -11.92 -8.56
N PRO A 41 -0.56 -13.26 -8.52
CA PRO A 41 -1.81 -13.97 -8.26
C PRO A 41 -2.20 -14.03 -6.77
N ARG A 42 -1.25 -13.73 -5.88
CA ARG A 42 -1.47 -13.53 -4.44
C ARG A 42 -0.64 -12.34 -3.96
N PRO A 43 -1.15 -11.48 -3.06
CA PRO A 43 -0.38 -10.37 -2.52
C PRO A 43 0.85 -10.88 -1.77
N PRO A 44 2.04 -10.24 -1.89
CA PRO A 44 3.21 -10.51 -1.05
C PRO A 44 3.05 -9.93 0.37
N LEU A 45 1.80 -9.72 0.80
CA LEU A 45 1.44 -9.06 2.04
C LEU A 45 1.09 -10.13 3.07
N PRO A 46 1.88 -10.30 4.13
CA PRO A 46 1.60 -11.31 5.15
C PRO A 46 0.27 -11.01 5.86
N SER A 47 -0.48 -12.07 6.14
CA SER A 47 -1.58 -12.04 7.11
C SER A 47 -1.10 -12.64 8.42
N VAL A 48 -1.26 -11.93 9.53
CA VAL A 48 -1.19 -12.52 10.88
C VAL A 48 -2.57 -13.05 11.28
N ALA A 49 -2.70 -13.72 12.43
CA ALA A 49 -3.98 -14.26 12.88
C ALA A 49 -5.07 -13.16 12.93
N GLY A 50 -6.01 -13.20 11.97
CA GLY A 50 -7.06 -12.19 11.79
C GLY A 50 -7.02 -11.50 10.42
N GLU A 51 -8.04 -10.71 10.11
CA GLU A 51 -8.01 -9.88 8.90
C GLU A 51 -7.03 -8.72 9.07
N VAL A 52 -6.21 -8.50 8.05
CA VAL A 52 -5.20 -7.43 8.03
C VAL A 52 -5.56 -6.38 7.00
N ALA A 53 -5.38 -5.11 7.36
CA ALA A 53 -5.48 -4.00 6.44
C ALA A 53 -4.09 -3.43 6.11
N TRP A 54 -3.91 -3.07 4.84
CA TRP A 54 -2.71 -2.42 4.32
C TRP A 54 -3.09 -1.14 3.61
N LEU A 55 -2.45 -0.04 3.99
CA LEU A 55 -2.61 1.23 3.30
C LEU A 55 -1.51 1.33 2.25
N VAL A 56 -1.91 1.40 0.98
CA VAL A 56 -1.00 1.60 -0.15
C VAL A 56 -0.72 3.09 -0.26
N GLN A 57 0.55 3.44 -0.21
CA GLN A 57 1.02 4.82 -0.31
C GLN A 57 1.96 4.95 -1.50
N VAL A 58 1.78 6.01 -2.27
CA VAL A 58 2.81 6.49 -3.20
C VAL A 58 3.67 7.46 -2.42
N LYS A 59 4.98 7.24 -2.43
CA LYS A 59 5.95 8.14 -1.83
C LYS A 59 6.92 8.65 -2.89
N VAL A 60 7.18 9.95 -2.84
CA VAL A 60 8.18 10.64 -3.66
C VAL A 60 9.10 11.44 -2.77
N SER A 61 10.38 11.49 -3.11
CA SER A 61 11.36 12.36 -2.46
C SER A 61 11.02 13.84 -2.70
N THR A 62 11.33 14.70 -1.75
CA THR A 62 11.15 16.15 -1.87
C THR A 62 12.43 16.89 -1.48
N ASP A 63 12.62 18.09 -2.01
CA ASP A 63 13.90 18.84 -1.95
C ASP A 63 14.24 19.29 -0.53
N ASP A 64 13.25 19.26 0.38
CA ASP A 64 13.36 19.91 1.67
C ASP A 64 14.03 19.06 2.75
N GLU A 65 14.15 17.74 2.60
CA GLU A 65 14.98 16.88 3.48
C GLU A 65 14.93 15.42 3.01
N PRO A 66 16.05 14.66 2.99
CA PRO A 66 16.08 13.26 2.54
C PRO A 66 15.24 12.30 3.40
N TRP A 67 14.75 12.75 4.56
CA TRP A 67 13.88 11.98 5.46
C TRP A 67 12.39 12.33 5.29
N HIS A 68 12.07 13.38 4.53
CA HIS A 68 10.71 13.85 4.28
C HIS A 68 10.24 13.43 2.88
N GLU A 69 9.49 12.33 2.86
CA GLU A 69 8.79 11.85 1.67
C GLU A 69 7.38 12.44 1.64
N ARG A 70 6.94 12.94 0.48
CA ARG A 70 5.51 13.23 0.29
C ARG A 70 4.78 11.92 0.12
N ARG A 71 3.84 11.63 1.02
CA ARG A 71 3.05 10.40 1.02
C ARG A 71 1.63 10.70 0.55
N THR A 72 1.15 9.92 -0.41
CA THR A 72 -0.23 9.96 -0.87
C THR A 72 -0.85 8.59 -0.70
N ASP A 73 -1.90 8.50 0.12
CA ASP A 73 -2.68 7.28 0.26
C ASP A 73 -3.50 7.04 -1.02
N VAL A 74 -3.33 5.88 -1.65
CA VAL A 74 -3.96 5.58 -2.93
C VAL A 74 -4.98 4.46 -2.86
N ALA A 75 -4.79 3.49 -1.96
CA ALA A 75 -5.74 2.39 -1.79
C ALA A 75 -5.63 1.79 -0.38
N LEU A 76 -6.73 1.21 0.09
CA LEU A 76 -6.78 0.32 1.25
C LEU A 76 -6.96 -1.11 0.74
N ILE A 77 -6.11 -2.03 1.17
CA ILE A 77 -6.21 -3.45 0.86
C ILE A 77 -6.56 -4.19 2.13
N THR A 78 -7.59 -5.03 2.09
CA THR A 78 -7.83 -5.99 3.17
C THR A 78 -7.49 -7.39 2.71
N VAL A 79 -6.72 -8.09 3.54
CA VAL A 79 -6.27 -9.47 3.31
C VAL A 79 -6.91 -10.34 4.40
N PRO A 80 -7.90 -11.18 4.04
CA PRO A 80 -8.57 -12.03 5.01
C PRO A 80 -7.70 -13.22 5.41
N TYR A 81 -7.83 -13.65 6.67
CA TYR A 81 -7.22 -14.86 7.21
C TYR A 81 -8.30 -15.81 7.75
N PRO A 82 -8.16 -17.14 7.61
CA PRO A 82 -7.13 -17.87 6.85
C PRO A 82 -7.49 -18.03 5.36
N THR A 83 -8.70 -17.63 4.96
CA THR A 83 -9.21 -17.79 3.59
C THR A 83 -10.09 -16.61 3.19
N GLY A 84 -10.16 -16.33 1.90
CA GLY A 84 -10.98 -15.26 1.33
C GLY A 84 -10.24 -14.51 0.22
N ALA A 85 -10.98 -13.76 -0.59
CA ALA A 85 -10.39 -12.88 -1.59
C ALA A 85 -10.02 -11.54 -0.94
N SER A 86 -8.81 -11.05 -1.23
CA SER A 86 -8.43 -9.69 -0.85
C SER A 86 -9.36 -8.67 -1.49
N SER A 87 -9.67 -7.60 -0.75
CA SER A 87 -10.42 -6.47 -1.29
C SER A 87 -9.53 -5.25 -1.43
N ILE A 88 -9.83 -4.40 -2.40
CA ILE A 88 -9.12 -3.16 -2.66
C ILE A 88 -10.15 -2.03 -2.70
N VAL A 89 -9.98 -1.04 -1.84
CA VAL A 89 -10.78 0.19 -1.83
C VAL A 89 -9.89 1.33 -2.33
N PRO A 90 -10.16 1.92 -3.51
CA PRO A 90 -9.39 3.06 -3.99
C PRO A 90 -9.68 4.30 -3.13
N LEU A 91 -8.62 4.94 -2.65
CA LEU A 91 -8.69 6.17 -1.85
C LEU A 91 -8.41 7.41 -2.68
N SER A 92 -7.53 7.30 -3.69
CA SER A 92 -7.25 8.38 -4.65
C SER A 92 -7.30 7.85 -6.09
N ARG A 93 -8.46 8.00 -6.74
CA ARG A 93 -8.62 7.61 -8.15
C ARG A 93 -7.74 8.45 -9.08
N TYR A 94 -7.52 9.71 -8.73
CA TYR A 94 -6.64 10.60 -9.48
C TYR A 94 -5.22 10.03 -9.52
N THR A 95 -4.61 9.77 -8.36
CA THR A 95 -3.23 9.25 -8.30
C THR A 95 -3.13 7.86 -8.90
N LEU A 96 -4.13 7.00 -8.71
CA LEU A 96 -4.18 5.67 -9.35
C LEU A 96 -4.22 5.72 -10.88
N GLY A 97 -4.80 6.77 -11.46
CA GLY A 97 -4.89 6.97 -12.91
C GLY A 97 -3.64 7.58 -13.55
N ARG A 98 -2.71 8.12 -12.76
CA ARG A 98 -1.46 8.72 -13.27
C ARG A 98 -0.46 7.65 -13.66
N THR A 99 0.40 7.98 -14.63
CA THR A 99 1.55 7.14 -14.98
C THR A 99 2.64 7.25 -13.92
N LEU A 100 3.44 6.21 -13.75
CA LEU A 100 4.59 6.23 -12.85
C LEU A 100 5.62 7.28 -13.27
N GLY A 101 5.78 7.51 -14.58
CA GLY A 101 6.61 8.58 -15.13
C GLY A 101 6.13 9.97 -14.71
N ASP A 102 4.83 10.25 -14.76
CA ASP A 102 4.28 11.54 -14.30
C ASP A 102 4.49 11.75 -12.80
N VAL A 103 4.37 10.68 -12.00
CA VAL A 103 4.62 10.74 -10.56
C VAL A 103 6.11 10.96 -10.28
N ALA A 104 7.00 10.30 -11.02
CA ALA A 104 8.45 10.46 -10.88
C ALA A 104 8.91 11.89 -11.16
N GLN A 105 8.24 12.63 -12.04
CA GLN A 105 8.53 14.05 -12.27
C GLN A 105 8.25 14.95 -11.06
N GLU A 106 7.45 14.49 -10.09
CA GLU A 106 7.25 15.21 -8.82
C GLU A 106 8.33 14.90 -7.79
N SER A 107 9.13 13.86 -8.04
CA SER A 107 10.24 13.45 -7.20
C SER A 107 11.50 14.16 -7.65
N THR A 108 12.30 14.59 -6.70
CA THR A 108 13.50 15.40 -6.95
C THR A 108 14.66 14.58 -7.50
N ASP A 109 14.71 13.30 -7.15
CA ASP A 109 15.64 12.31 -7.69
C ASP A 109 14.99 11.35 -8.71
N GLY A 110 13.73 11.60 -9.07
CA GLY A 110 12.95 10.76 -9.98
C GLY A 110 12.52 9.42 -9.39
N SER A 111 12.68 9.21 -8.08
CA SER A 111 12.30 7.99 -7.40
C SER A 111 10.80 7.93 -7.12
N VAL A 112 10.24 6.73 -7.23
CA VAL A 112 8.87 6.43 -6.81
C VAL A 112 8.90 5.21 -5.92
N THR A 113 8.31 5.32 -4.74
CA THR A 113 8.14 4.19 -3.83
C THR A 113 6.65 3.86 -3.68
N ILE A 114 6.30 2.60 -3.91
CA ILE A 114 5.01 2.04 -3.51
C ILE A 114 5.22 1.39 -2.14
N PHE A 115 4.64 1.99 -1.11
CA PHE A 115 4.77 1.53 0.26
C PHE A 115 3.47 0.93 0.77
N PHE A 116 3.54 -0.29 1.30
CA PHE A 116 2.42 -0.94 1.97
C PHE A 116 2.56 -0.76 3.48
N ALA A 117 1.86 0.24 4.02
CA ALA A 117 1.84 0.50 5.45
C ALA A 117 0.89 -0.49 6.16
N TYR A 118 1.43 -1.27 7.08
CA TYR A 118 0.64 -2.19 7.89
C TYR A 118 -0.29 -1.42 8.85
N ARG A 119 -1.51 -1.91 9.00
CA ARG A 119 -2.48 -1.44 10.00
C ARG A 119 -2.98 -2.66 10.77
N THR A 120 -2.57 -2.74 12.03
CA THR A 120 -2.98 -3.79 12.98
C THR A 120 -4.50 -3.73 13.16
N GLU A 121 -5.15 -4.90 13.04
CA GLU A 121 -6.55 -5.16 13.43
C GLU A 121 -7.64 -4.49 12.59
N GLY A 122 -7.51 -4.55 11.26
CA GLY A 122 -8.62 -4.29 10.35
C GLY A 122 -9.59 -5.47 10.29
N ALA A 123 -10.16 -5.92 11.42
CA ALA A 123 -11.25 -6.87 11.38
C ALA A 123 -12.47 -6.19 10.75
N ARG A 124 -13.02 -6.74 9.66
CA ARG A 124 -14.28 -6.25 9.12
C ARG A 124 -15.36 -6.34 10.17
N MET A 125 -15.90 -5.18 10.52
CA MET A 125 -17.09 -5.05 11.35
C MET A 125 -18.25 -4.64 10.46
N SER A 126 -19.41 -5.25 10.64
CA SER A 126 -20.62 -4.76 9.98
C SER A 126 -20.96 -3.37 10.51
N TYR A 127 -21.66 -2.56 9.72
CA TYR A 127 -22.11 -1.25 10.19
C TYR A 127 -22.91 -1.35 11.51
N ALA A 128 -23.84 -2.30 11.58
CA ALA A 128 -24.62 -2.57 12.79
C ALA A 128 -23.74 -2.98 13.98
N GLY A 129 -22.71 -3.80 13.77
CA GLY A 129 -21.75 -4.17 14.83
C GLY A 129 -20.91 -2.99 15.30
N PHE A 130 -20.55 -2.08 14.38
CA PHE A 130 -19.81 -0.86 14.69
C PHE A 130 -20.67 0.12 15.49
N GLU A 131 -21.91 0.35 15.06
CA GLU A 131 -22.87 1.16 15.78
C GLU A 131 -23.16 0.58 17.18
N GLN A 132 -23.31 -0.75 17.30
CA GLN A 132 -23.47 -1.40 18.60
C GLN A 132 -22.26 -1.20 19.53
N ALA A 133 -21.04 -1.26 18.99
CA ALA A 133 -19.81 -1.18 19.79
C ALA A 133 -19.39 0.27 20.12
N TYR A 134 -19.70 1.23 19.25
CA TYR A 134 -19.15 2.60 19.31
C TYR A 134 -20.19 3.71 19.10
N GLY A 135 -21.42 3.41 18.70
CA GLY A 135 -22.52 4.35 18.49
C GLY A 135 -23.19 4.80 19.80
N GLY A 136 -22.37 5.05 20.83
CA GLY A 136 -22.81 5.27 22.20
C GLY A 136 -24.05 6.18 22.34
N VAL A 137 -24.97 5.72 23.19
CA VAL A 137 -25.88 6.58 23.96
C VAL A 137 -25.38 6.58 25.40
#